data_AF-A0A925HU36-F1
#
_entry.id   AF-A0A925HU36-F1
#
_cell.length_a   1.000
_cell.length_b   1.000
_cell.length_c   1.000
_cell.angle_alpha   90.00
_cell.angle_beta   90.00
_cell.angle_gamma   90.00
#
_symmetry.space_group_name_H-M   'P 1'
#
loop_
_entity.id
_entity.type
_entity.pdbx_description
1 polymer ?
#
loop_
_entity_poly.entity_id
_entity_poly.type
_entity_poly.pdbx_seq_one_letter_code
_entity_poly.pdbx_strand_id
1 'polypeptide(L)'
;MTNPENISKQVEETLASLDHIERATANPFLYTRIIASLKSDGAKDWSWAARFLSRPVIALAAVVVVIIMNAVVVFQSSETSQLLPEEEQIFASEYNYPQTTADRFYSVNDEQP
;
A
#
# COMPACT_ATOMS: atom_id res chain seq x y z
N MET A 1 -23.03 -72.45 17.18
CA MET A 1 -23.27 -72.77 15.77
C MET A 1 -23.70 -71.50 15.07
N THR A 2 -22.80 -70.90 14.29
CA THR A 2 -23.13 -69.74 13.45
C THR A 2 -24.08 -70.24 12.38
N ASN A 3 -25.34 -69.83 12.43
CA ASN A 3 -26.36 -70.28 11.48
C ASN A 3 -26.05 -69.64 10.11
N PRO A 4 -25.74 -70.42 9.06
CA PRO A 4 -25.36 -69.89 7.74
C PRO A 4 -26.43 -68.96 7.14
N GLU A 5 -27.70 -69.17 7.51
CA GLU A 5 -28.83 -68.34 7.09
C GLU A 5 -28.74 -66.89 7.57
N ASN A 6 -28.17 -66.66 8.77
CA ASN A 6 -27.97 -65.31 9.31
C ASN A 6 -26.87 -64.55 8.56
N ILE A 7 -25.82 -65.24 8.11
CA ILE A 7 -24.74 -64.62 7.36
C ILE A 7 -25.23 -64.24 5.97
N SER A 8 -25.99 -65.11 5.30
CA SER A 8 -26.62 -64.79 4.02
C SER A 8 -27.53 -63.57 4.10
N LYS A 9 -28.33 -63.46 5.17
CA LYS A 9 -29.21 -62.31 5.38
C LYS A 9 -28.44 -60.99 5.59
N GLN A 10 -27.36 -61.02 6.36
CA GLN A 10 -26.51 -59.82 6.59
C GLN A 10 -25.76 -59.40 5.31
N VAL A 11 -25.31 -60.37 4.51
CA VAL A 11 -24.70 -60.10 3.20
C VAL A 11 -25.71 -59.44 2.27
N GLU A 12 -26.94 -59.97 2.19
CA GLU A 12 -28.01 -59.40 1.37
C GLU A 12 -28.38 -57.97 1.81
N GLU A 13 -28.49 -57.74 3.11
CA GLU A 13 -28.79 -56.42 3.69
C GLU A 13 -27.66 -55.40 3.42
N THR A 14 -26.40 -55.86 3.48
CA THR A 14 -25.24 -55.02 3.15
C THR A 14 -25.25 -54.65 1.67
N LEU A 15 -25.50 -55.62 0.78
CA LEU A 15 -25.60 -55.37 -0.67
C LEU A 15 -26.78 -54.44 -1.00
N ALA A 16 -27.93 -54.60 -0.35
CA ALA A 16 -29.08 -53.72 -0.52
C ALA A 16 -28.81 -52.27 -0.07
N SER A 17 -27.95 -52.08 0.94
CA SER A 17 -27.53 -50.74 1.40
C SER A 17 -26.62 -50.02 0.40
N LEU A 18 -25.88 -50.77 -0.42
CA LEU A 18 -24.95 -50.24 -1.43
C LEU A 18 -25.65 -49.91 -2.75
N ASP A 19 -26.83 -50.50 -3.01
CA ASP A 19 -27.59 -50.36 -4.27
C ASP A 19 -28.08 -48.92 -4.52
N HIS A 20 -28.20 -48.12 -3.45
CA HIS A 20 -28.65 -46.72 -3.51
C HIS A 20 -27.49 -45.71 -3.49
N ILE A 21 -26.23 -46.17 -3.62
CA ILE A 21 -25.08 -45.27 -3.63
C ILE A 21 -24.97 -44.62 -5.01
N GLU A 22 -25.59 -43.46 -5.14
CA GLU A 22 -25.35 -42.57 -6.26
C GLU A 22 -24.08 -41.75 -6.02
N ARG A 23 -23.32 -41.51 -7.08
CA ARG A 23 -22.13 -40.65 -7.03
C ARG A 23 -22.55 -39.24 -6.60
N ALA A 24 -22.19 -38.84 -5.38
CA ALA A 24 -22.46 -37.51 -4.88
C ALA A 24 -21.88 -36.46 -5.86
N THR A 25 -22.75 -35.71 -6.53
CA THR A 25 -22.32 -34.62 -7.41
C THR A 25 -21.99 -33.42 -6.53
N ALA A 26 -20.88 -32.74 -6.82
CA ALA A 26 -20.53 -31.52 -6.11
C ALA A 26 -21.66 -30.51 -6.29
N ASN A 27 -22.14 -29.91 -5.18
CA ASN A 27 -23.20 -28.92 -5.26
C ASN A 27 -22.73 -27.76 -6.17
N PRO A 28 -23.50 -27.43 -7.25
CA PRO A 28 -23.07 -26.53 -8.31
C PRO A 28 -22.81 -25.09 -7.84
N PHE A 29 -23.21 -24.73 -6.61
CA PHE A 29 -23.06 -23.39 -6.06
C PHE A 29 -22.02 -23.28 -4.93
N LEU A 30 -21.30 -24.35 -4.60
CA LEU A 30 -20.26 -24.29 -3.56
C LEU A 30 -19.18 -23.27 -3.87
N TYR A 31 -18.73 -23.26 -5.13
CA TYR A 31 -17.74 -22.29 -5.61
C TYR A 31 -18.22 -20.84 -5.39
N THR A 32 -19.43 -20.53 -5.83
CA THR A 32 -20.02 -19.19 -5.68
C THR A 32 -20.14 -18.77 -4.21
N ARG A 33 -20.56 -19.69 -3.34
CA ARG A 33 -20.72 -19.42 -1.91
C ARG A 33 -19.38 -19.13 -1.22
N ILE A 34 -18.35 -19.90 -1.56
CA ILE A 34 -16.99 -19.68 -1.04
C ILE A 34 -16.46 -18.31 -1.50
N ILE A 35 -16.58 -17.99 -2.78
CA ILE A 35 -16.14 -16.71 -3.35
C ILE A 35 -16.91 -15.53 -2.73
N ALA A 36 -18.21 -15.67 -2.51
CA ALA A 36 -19.01 -14.63 -1.86
C ALA A 36 -18.56 -14.35 -0.43
N SER A 37 -18.25 -15.40 0.35
CA SER A 37 -17.73 -15.27 1.72
C SER A 37 -16.35 -14.60 1.76
N LEU A 38 -15.44 -14.97 0.84
CA LEU A 38 -14.11 -14.36 0.74
C LEU A 38 -14.20 -12.86 0.39
N LYS A 39 -15.13 -12.50 -0.50
CA LYS A 39 -15.30 -11.11 -0.95
C LYS A 39 -16.02 -10.24 0.09
N SER A 40 -16.91 -10.80 0.90
CA SER A 40 -17.58 -10.06 1.97
C SER A 40 -16.63 -9.64 3.09
N ASP A 41 -15.62 -10.46 3.37
CA ASP A 41 -14.73 -10.24 4.51
C ASP A 41 -13.67 -9.17 4.20
N GLY A 42 -13.10 -9.17 2.98
CA GLY A 42 -12.10 -8.17 2.58
C GLY A 42 -12.67 -6.77 2.28
N ALA A 43 -13.93 -6.68 1.86
CA ALA A 43 -14.55 -5.41 1.49
C ALA A 43 -15.11 -4.64 2.70
N LYS A 44 -15.45 -5.32 3.79
CA LYS A 44 -16.14 -4.73 4.95
C LYS A 44 -15.34 -3.61 5.60
N ASP A 45 -14.03 -3.80 5.78
CA ASP A 45 -13.19 -2.86 6.51
C ASP A 45 -12.82 -1.63 5.66
N TRP A 46 -12.52 -1.83 4.38
CA TRP A 46 -12.29 -0.72 3.44
C TRP A 46 -13.57 0.04 3.09
N SER A 47 -14.74 -0.62 3.12
CA SER A 47 -16.02 0.05 2.81
C SER A 47 -16.36 1.15 3.82
N TRP A 48 -16.00 0.98 5.10
CA TRP A 48 -16.21 1.99 6.13
C TRP A 48 -15.31 3.21 5.90
N ALA A 49 -14.02 2.99 5.67
CA ALA A 49 -13.07 4.06 5.38
C ALA A 49 -13.42 4.80 4.07
N ALA A 50 -13.78 4.07 3.01
CA ALA A 50 -14.19 4.65 1.73
C ALA A 50 -15.51 5.45 1.85
N ARG A 51 -16.46 4.99 2.68
CA ARG A 51 -17.71 5.71 2.94
C ARG A 51 -17.53 6.93 3.84
N PHE A 52 -16.49 6.94 4.68
CA PHE A 52 -16.09 8.13 5.43
C PHE A 52 -15.38 9.15 4.54
N LEU A 53 -14.47 8.71 3.67
CA LEU A 53 -13.79 9.58 2.70
C LEU A 53 -14.71 10.12 1.60
N SER A 54 -15.80 9.41 1.27
CA SER A 54 -16.77 9.88 0.26
C SER A 54 -17.61 11.09 0.71
N ARG A 55 -17.50 11.50 1.97
CA ARG A 55 -18.07 12.77 2.43
C ARG A 55 -17.08 13.92 2.16
N PRO A 56 -17.45 14.93 1.35
CA PRO A 56 -16.53 15.99 0.91
C PRO A 56 -15.92 16.78 2.08
N VAL A 57 -16.67 16.91 3.19
CA VAL A 57 -16.20 17.57 4.42
C VAL A 57 -15.06 16.79 5.09
N ILE A 58 -15.12 15.45 5.11
CA ILE A 58 -14.08 14.62 5.72
C ILE A 58 -12.84 14.57 4.84
N ALA A 59 -13.00 14.52 3.52
CA ALA A 59 -11.87 14.62 2.60
C ALA A 59 -11.10 15.95 2.78
N LEU A 60 -11.82 17.07 2.88
CA LEU A 60 -11.22 18.38 3.11
C LEU A 60 -10.50 18.43 4.48
N ALA A 61 -11.13 17.92 5.53
CA ALA A 61 -10.51 17.85 6.85
C ALA A 61 -9.22 16.99 6.84
N ALA A 62 -9.21 15.86 6.13
CA ALA A 62 -8.03 15.00 6.00
C ALA A 62 -6.89 15.73 5.28
N VAL A 63 -7.18 16.46 4.21
CA VAL A 63 -6.17 17.29 3.51
C VAL A 63 -5.61 18.36 4.42
N VAL A 64 -6.47 19.06 5.18
CA VAL A 64 -6.04 20.09 6.15
C VAL A 64 -5.14 19.49 7.23
N VAL A 65 -5.46 18.30 7.75
CA VAL A 65 -4.62 17.60 8.72
C VAL A 65 -3.24 17.29 8.14
N VAL A 66 -3.18 16.79 6.90
CA VAL A 66 -1.90 16.52 6.21
C VAL A 66 -1.08 17.80 6.04
N ILE A 67 -1.72 18.92 5.70
CA ILE A 67 -1.04 20.22 5.57
C ILE A 67 -0.50 20.69 6.92
N ILE A 68 -1.31 20.62 7.99
CA ILE A 68 -0.88 21.02 9.34
C ILE A 68 0.28 20.13 9.81
N MET A 69 0.21 18.82 9.60
CA MET A 69 1.27 17.90 10.01
C MET A 69 2.59 18.22 9.30
N ASN A 70 2.55 18.48 7.99
CA ASN A 70 3.74 18.91 7.25
C ASN A 70 4.24 20.29 7.72
N ALA A 71 3.34 21.24 7.96
CA ALA A 71 3.71 22.57 8.46
C ALA A 71 4.39 22.46 9.83
N VAL A 72 3.87 21.65 10.74
CA VAL A 72 4.45 21.40 12.07
C VAL A 72 5.86 20.80 11.98
N VAL A 73 6.09 19.88 11.04
CA VAL A 73 7.42 19.31 10.78
C VAL A 73 8.38 20.40 10.28
N VAL A 74 7.93 21.24 9.35
CA VAL A 74 8.73 22.35 8.81
C VAL A 74 9.04 23.42 9.87
N PHE A 75 8.08 23.75 10.73
CA PHE A 75 8.29 24.74 11.79
C PHE A 75 9.23 24.20 12.87
N GLN A 76 9.17 22.91 13.21
CA GLN A 76 10.14 22.28 14.11
C GLN A 76 11.55 22.23 13.50
N SER A 77 11.68 22.00 12.19
CA SER A 77 12.98 22.04 11.52
C SER A 77 13.50 23.48 11.33
N SER A 78 12.62 24.49 11.30
CA SER A 78 13.04 25.89 11.21
C SER A 78 13.71 26.43 12.48
N GLU A 79 13.39 25.91 13.67
CA GLU A 79 14.14 26.17 14.92
C GLU A 79 15.55 25.56 14.88
N THR A 80 15.76 24.52 14.05
CA THR A 80 17.07 23.87 13.82
C THR A 80 17.81 24.44 12.60
N SER A 81 17.20 25.38 11.87
CA SER A 81 17.77 25.97 10.65
C SER A 81 18.55 27.25 10.95
N GLN A 82 19.60 27.15 11.76
CA GLN A 82 20.72 28.11 11.74
C GLN A 82 22.10 27.47 11.60
N LEU A 83 22.17 26.16 11.38
CA LEU A 83 23.42 25.50 11.02
C LEU A 83 23.26 24.94 9.61
N LEU A 84 23.41 25.82 8.62
CA LEU A 84 23.79 25.36 7.29
C LEU A 84 25.08 24.53 7.48
N PRO A 85 25.16 23.30 6.95
CA PRO A 85 26.39 22.55 6.97
C PRO A 85 27.44 23.40 6.24
N GLU A 86 28.50 23.77 6.96
CA GLU A 86 29.62 24.56 6.45
C GLU A 86 30.13 23.99 5.10
N GLU A 87 29.98 22.69 4.89
CA GLU A 87 30.27 21.98 3.64
C GLU A 87 29.46 22.47 2.43
N GLU A 88 28.14 22.65 2.51
CA GLU A 88 27.32 23.13 1.35
C GLU A 88 27.68 24.56 0.95
N GLN A 89 28.07 25.39 1.93
CA GLN A 89 28.47 26.77 1.69
C GLN A 89 29.86 26.85 1.05
N ILE A 90 30.78 25.95 1.42
CA ILE A 90 32.10 25.80 0.80
C ILE A 90 31.94 25.38 -0.67
N PHE A 91 31.09 24.39 -0.98
CA PHE A 91 30.83 23.98 -2.36
C PHE A 91 30.22 25.12 -3.20
N ALA A 92 29.24 25.86 -2.67
CA ALA A 92 28.65 26.99 -3.39
C ALA A 92 29.64 28.15 -3.61
N SER A 93 30.57 28.36 -2.68
CA SER A 93 31.61 29.39 -2.82
C SER A 93 32.68 29.03 -3.84
N GLU A 94 32.97 27.75 -4.05
CA GLU A 94 33.97 27.28 -5.02
C GLU A 94 33.43 27.26 -6.46
N TYR A 95 32.13 27.04 -6.65
CA TYR A 95 31.47 27.18 -7.96
C TYR A 95 31.22 28.64 -8.36
N ASN A 96 31.25 29.58 -7.41
CA ASN A 96 31.30 31.00 -7.70
C ASN A 96 32.71 31.40 -8.18
N TYR A 97 33.05 30.96 -9.39
CA TYR A 97 34.21 31.46 -10.10
C TYR A 97 34.08 32.99 -10.20
N PRO A 98 35.05 33.79 -9.72
CA PRO A 98 34.98 35.22 -9.88
C PRO A 98 35.01 35.54 -11.38
N GLN A 99 33.89 36.00 -11.93
CA GLN A 99 33.80 36.55 -13.29
C GLN A 99 34.54 37.89 -13.45
N THR A 100 35.65 38.11 -12.73
CA THR A 100 36.38 39.39 -12.73
C THR A 100 37.75 39.33 -13.41
N THR A 101 38.12 38.22 -14.07
CA THR A 101 39.34 38.17 -14.87
C THR A 101 39.18 38.63 -16.31
N ALA A 102 37.96 38.72 -16.87
CA ALA A 102 37.76 39.20 -18.24
C ALA A 102 37.93 40.72 -18.39
N ASP A 103 37.78 41.49 -17.30
CA ASP A 103 37.82 42.96 -17.34
C ASP A 103 39.22 43.55 -17.18
N ARG A 104 40.23 42.74 -16.80
CA ARG A 104 41.62 43.21 -16.64
C ARG A 104 42.48 43.11 -17.89
N PHE A 105 41.99 42.48 -18.96
CA PHE A 105 42.75 42.35 -20.21
C PHE A 105 42.63 43.57 -21.14
N TYR A 106 41.67 44.47 -20.89
CA TYR A 106 41.45 45.67 -21.72
C TYR A 106 41.87 46.99 -21.06
N SER A 107 42.41 46.98 -19.84
CA SER A 107 42.80 48.22 -19.13
C SER A 107 44.31 48.44 -19.01
N VAL A 108 45.13 47.79 -19.85
CA VAL A 108 46.57 48.07 -19.96
C VAL A 108 46.82 48.54 -21.38
N ASN A 109 46.62 49.85 -21.65
CA ASN A 109 47.33 50.65 -22.68
C ASN A 109 46.57 51.92 -23.08
N ASP A 110 46.30 52.84 -22.15
CA ASP A 110 45.86 54.21 -22.53
C ASP A 110 46.55 55.31 -21.70
N GLU A 111 47.80 55.10 -21.29
CA GLU A 111 48.62 56.18 -20.73
C GLU A 111 50.06 56.13 -21.30
N GLN A 112 50.29 56.90 -22.36
CA GLN A 112 51.62 57.34 -22.79
C GLN A 112 51.65 58.88 -22.80
N PRO A 113 52.64 59.53 -22.17
CA PRO A 113 53.36 60.62 -22.80
C PRO A 113 54.49 60.08 -23.69
#